data_AF-M5C9A3-F1
#
_entry.id   AF-M5C9A3-F1
#
_cell.length_a   1.000
_cell.length_b   1.000
_cell.length_c   1.000
_cell.angle_alpha   90.00
_cell.angle_beta   90.00
_cell.angle_gamma   90.00
#
_symmetry.space_group_name_H-M   'P 1'
#
loop_
_entity.id
_entity.type
_entity.pdbx_description
1 polymer ?
#
loop_
_entity_poly.entity_id
_entity_poly.type
_entity_poly.pdbx_seq_one_letter_code
_entity_poly.pdbx_strand_id
1 'polypeptide(L)'
;MIASPKLTGWGKGAAVSRYGEHWKAQRKYMHDALGNKTAAMFWPIIEQGARFTARRFLDNPSSGDIFSEMYRMTGSNILSAVYGYSTTSAEDPILKLVQVGLSGFIKAAVPTNFLVNYFPFLEVIPSWFPGAGWKRLAETWRQDKENMINVPYEWAKQHMASGTAPPSIVNTLLTNLRSKSSESPELAAQMEEQEDPLKWAVGSLFGAGSETSASSILVALLAMINYPDVQAKAKQELDNLLGGERLPVLRDRDSLPYMRNIVKEALRWRSVLPGGK
;
A
#
# COMPACT_ATOMS: atom_id res chain seq x y z
N MET A 1 -12.77 9.34 -15.69
CA MET A 1 -11.91 10.26 -14.90
C MET A 1 -10.55 9.66 -14.54
N ILE A 2 -10.52 8.56 -13.78
CA ILE A 2 -9.31 8.00 -13.13
C ILE A 2 -8.12 7.77 -14.09
N ALA A 3 -8.34 7.01 -15.15
CA ALA A 3 -7.28 6.58 -16.06
C ALA A 3 -6.84 7.68 -17.04
N SER A 4 -7.61 8.75 -17.21
CA SER A 4 -7.30 9.77 -18.22
C SER A 4 -6.02 10.54 -17.83
N PRO A 5 -5.03 10.63 -18.74
CA PRO A 5 -3.81 11.39 -18.51
C PRO A 5 -4.07 12.90 -18.43
N LYS A 6 -5.16 13.40 -19.04
CA LYS A 6 -5.56 14.80 -19.00
C LYS A 6 -6.26 15.18 -17.69
N LEU A 7 -6.63 14.19 -16.88
CA LEU A 7 -7.36 14.36 -15.62
C LEU A 7 -6.49 13.91 -14.45
N THR A 8 -6.76 12.77 -13.83
CA THR A 8 -6.03 12.32 -12.63
C THR A 8 -4.78 11.50 -12.95
N GLY A 9 -4.67 10.95 -14.16
CA GLY A 9 -3.44 10.31 -14.64
C GLY A 9 -3.04 9.03 -13.89
N TRP A 10 -4.01 8.26 -13.38
CA TRP A 10 -3.75 6.97 -12.72
C TRP A 10 -3.61 5.80 -13.71
N GLY A 11 -3.80 6.01 -15.01
CA GLY A 11 -3.90 4.94 -16.02
C GLY A 11 -2.68 4.02 -16.13
N LYS A 12 -1.56 4.36 -15.50
CA LYS A 12 -0.36 3.53 -15.41
C LYS A 12 -0.25 2.73 -14.11
N GLY A 13 -1.09 2.95 -13.10
CA GLY A 13 -1.07 2.19 -11.85
C GLY A 13 -1.63 0.79 -12.02
N ALA A 14 -1.05 -0.20 -11.33
CA ALA A 14 -1.38 -1.62 -11.52
C ALA A 14 -2.86 -1.93 -11.34
N ALA A 15 -3.56 -1.11 -10.55
CA ALA A 15 -4.95 -1.32 -10.25
C ALA A 15 -5.91 -0.96 -11.40
N VAL A 16 -5.53 -0.01 -12.25
CA VAL A 16 -6.41 0.56 -13.29
C VAL A 16 -5.78 0.54 -14.69
N SER A 17 -4.51 0.16 -14.79
CA SER A 17 -3.81 -0.01 -16.05
C SER A 17 -4.49 -1.08 -16.90
N ARG A 18 -4.59 -0.81 -18.20
CA ARG A 18 -5.11 -1.77 -19.17
C ARG A 18 -4.13 -2.93 -19.30
N TYR A 19 -4.65 -4.10 -19.62
CA TYR A 19 -3.80 -5.25 -19.94
C TYR A 19 -2.89 -4.91 -21.12
N GLY A 20 -1.60 -5.19 -20.95
CA GLY A 20 -0.54 -4.86 -21.91
C GLY A 20 0.84 -5.02 -21.27
N GLU A 21 1.90 -4.74 -22.03
CA GLU A 21 3.28 -4.97 -21.59
C GLU A 21 3.65 -4.17 -20.33
N HIS A 22 3.18 -2.92 -20.22
CA HIS A 22 3.37 -2.10 -19.01
C HIS A 22 2.77 -2.75 -17.76
N TRP A 23 1.54 -3.27 -17.86
CA TRP A 23 0.88 -3.95 -16.76
C TRP A 23 1.55 -5.29 -16.43
N LYS A 24 1.93 -6.08 -17.45
CA LYS A 24 2.65 -7.34 -17.25
C LYS A 24 3.99 -7.12 -16.55
N ALA A 25 4.75 -6.09 -16.96
CA ALA A 25 6.01 -5.71 -16.32
C ALA A 25 5.80 -5.33 -14.85
N GLN A 26 4.80 -4.49 -14.55
CA GLN A 26 4.44 -4.17 -13.16
C GLN A 26 4.11 -5.41 -12.33
N ARG A 27 3.27 -6.31 -12.87
CA ARG A 27 2.88 -7.54 -12.17
C ARG A 27 4.06 -8.47 -11.93
N LYS A 28 5.01 -8.53 -12.88
CA LYS A 28 6.27 -9.26 -12.72
C LYS A 28 7.09 -8.68 -11.56
N TYR A 29 7.32 -7.36 -11.53
CA TYR A 29 8.04 -6.71 -10.43
C TYR A 29 7.37 -6.94 -9.06
N MET A 30 6.04 -6.81 -8.99
CA MET A 30 5.29 -7.10 -7.76
C MET A 30 5.43 -8.55 -7.33
N HIS A 31 5.37 -9.49 -8.27
CA HIS A 31 5.50 -10.92 -7.98
C HIS A 31 6.93 -11.26 -7.51
N ASP A 32 7.96 -10.70 -8.15
CA ASP A 32 9.35 -10.91 -7.74
C ASP A 32 9.61 -10.33 -6.33
N ALA A 33 9.00 -9.18 -6.03
CA ALA A 33 9.09 -8.51 -4.73
C ALA A 33 8.31 -9.21 -3.60
N LEU A 34 7.16 -9.81 -3.89
CA LEU A 34 6.24 -10.36 -2.88
C LEU A 34 6.04 -11.88 -2.98
N GLY A 35 6.84 -12.58 -3.78
CA GLY A 35 6.81 -14.03 -3.86
C GLY A 35 7.01 -14.67 -2.49
N ASN A 36 6.45 -15.86 -2.25
CA ASN A 36 6.40 -16.50 -0.92
C ASN A 36 7.75 -16.56 -0.19
N LYS A 37 8.85 -16.75 -0.92
CA LYS A 37 10.21 -16.76 -0.35
C LYS A 37 10.69 -15.36 0.06
N THR A 38 10.36 -14.35 -0.74
CA THR A 38 10.73 -12.94 -0.51
C THR A 38 9.89 -12.33 0.61
N ALA A 39 8.60 -12.67 0.68
CA ALA A 39 7.66 -12.15 1.68
C ALA A 39 8.09 -12.45 3.13
N ALA A 40 8.73 -13.61 3.35
CA ALA A 40 9.23 -13.99 4.67
C ALA A 40 10.34 -13.07 5.20
N MET A 41 11.09 -12.40 4.31
CA MET A 41 12.12 -11.44 4.71
C MET A 41 11.54 -10.19 5.38
N PHE A 42 10.27 -9.87 5.12
CA PHE A 42 9.57 -8.72 5.70
C PHE A 42 8.83 -9.05 7.00
N TRP A 43 8.84 -10.31 7.46
CA TRP A 43 8.19 -10.69 8.71
C TRP A 43 8.68 -9.90 9.93
N PRO A 44 9.98 -9.62 10.12
CA PRO A 44 10.45 -8.81 11.23
C PRO A 44 9.86 -7.40 11.24
N ILE A 45 9.65 -6.79 10.06
CA ILE A 45 9.03 -5.46 9.91
C ILE A 45 7.58 -5.53 10.41
N ILE A 46 6.82 -6.54 9.96
CA ILE A 46 5.41 -6.71 10.36
C ILE A 46 5.28 -6.95 11.87
N GLU A 47 6.12 -7.83 12.43
CA GLU A 47 6.13 -8.12 13.86
C GLU A 47 6.50 -6.90 14.70
N GLN A 48 7.52 -6.14 14.29
CA GLN A 48 7.93 -4.93 14.97
C GLN A 48 6.83 -3.86 14.91
N GLY A 49 6.19 -3.68 13.75
CA GLY A 49 5.03 -2.79 13.59
C GLY A 49 3.89 -3.15 14.55
N ALA A 50 3.55 -4.43 14.65
CA ALA A 50 2.53 -4.92 15.58
C ALA A 50 2.89 -4.65 17.05
N ARG A 51 4.14 -4.89 17.44
CA ARG A 51 4.64 -4.64 18.82
C ARG A 51 4.60 -3.15 19.18
N PHE A 52 5.06 -2.28 18.29
CA PHE A 52 5.01 -0.83 18.52
C PHE A 52 3.58 -0.31 18.63
N THR A 53 2.68 -0.85 17.83
CA THR A 53 1.26 -0.50 17.85
C THR A 53 0.60 -0.94 19.16
N ALA A 54 0.82 -2.19 19.58
CA ALA A 54 0.35 -2.68 20.88
C ALA A 54 0.90 -1.83 22.03
N ARG A 55 2.18 -1.44 21.97
CA ARG A 55 2.78 -0.55 22.97
C ARG A 55 2.10 0.81 23.02
N ARG A 56 1.79 1.43 21.87
CA ARG A 56 1.07 2.71 21.82
C ARG A 56 -0.35 2.62 22.41
N PHE A 57 -1.06 1.51 22.22
CA PHE A 57 -2.35 1.30 22.88
C PHE A 57 -2.21 1.15 24.40
N LEU A 58 -1.15 0.54 24.90
CA LEU A 58 -0.89 0.46 26.35
C LEU A 58 -0.51 1.81 26.95
N ASP A 59 0.29 2.60 26.23
CA ASP A 59 0.74 3.92 26.68
C ASP A 59 -0.39 4.96 26.61
N ASN A 60 -1.35 4.81 25.69
CA ASN A 60 -2.53 5.69 25.59
C ASN A 60 -3.83 4.90 25.29
N PRO A 61 -4.42 4.26 26.31
CA PRO A 61 -5.64 3.45 26.16
C PRO A 61 -6.88 4.25 25.71
N SER A 62 -6.86 5.57 25.91
CA SER A 62 -7.96 6.48 25.57
C SER A 62 -7.79 7.15 24.19
N SER A 63 -6.75 6.79 23.43
CA SER A 63 -6.57 7.32 22.07
C SER A 63 -7.72 6.83 21.17
N GLY A 64 -8.61 7.75 20.82
CA GLY A 64 -9.91 7.44 20.22
C GLY A 64 -9.88 7.03 18.75
N ASP A 65 -8.72 7.04 18.08
CA ASP A 65 -8.61 6.73 16.65
C ASP A 65 -7.78 5.48 16.36
N ILE A 66 -8.44 4.32 16.50
CA ILE A 66 -7.87 3.00 16.19
C ILE A 66 -7.49 2.89 14.71
N PHE A 67 -8.27 3.51 13.80
CA PHE A 67 -8.00 3.41 12.37
C PHE A 67 -6.70 4.13 11.99
N SER A 68 -6.49 5.37 12.47
CA SER A 68 -5.25 6.10 12.23
C SER A 68 -4.03 5.34 12.76
N GLU A 69 -4.18 4.64 13.88
CA GLU A 69 -3.10 3.82 14.44
C GLU A 69 -2.82 2.56 13.60
N MET A 70 -3.87 1.86 13.11
CA MET A 70 -3.71 0.76 12.15
C MET A 70 -3.10 1.23 10.84
N TYR A 71 -3.53 2.39 10.34
CA TYR A 71 -3.02 3.02 9.13
C TYR A 71 -1.55 3.37 9.26
N ARG A 72 -1.17 3.95 10.41
CA ARG A 72 0.23 4.20 10.73
C ARG A 72 1.02 2.90 10.69
N MET A 73 0.59 1.86 11.40
CA MET A 73 1.29 0.58 11.41
C MET A 73 1.49 -0.01 10.00
N THR A 74 0.42 -0.12 9.22
CA THR A 74 0.49 -0.77 7.90
C THR A 74 1.25 0.08 6.90
N GLY A 75 1.05 1.40 6.93
CA GLY A 75 1.79 2.37 6.13
C GLY A 75 3.29 2.37 6.43
N SER A 76 3.66 2.35 7.71
CA SER A 76 5.06 2.19 8.15
C SER A 76 5.67 0.89 7.65
N ASN A 77 4.95 -0.23 7.78
CA ASN A 77 5.44 -1.53 7.35
C ASN A 77 5.71 -1.56 5.84
N ILE A 78 4.78 -1.06 5.02
CA ILE A 78 4.95 -1.07 3.57
C ILE A 78 6.01 -0.06 3.12
N LEU A 79 6.14 1.10 3.76
CA LEU A 79 7.22 2.07 3.48
C LEU A 79 8.60 1.48 3.77
N SER A 80 8.73 0.80 4.89
CA SER A 80 9.96 0.12 5.27
C SER A 80 10.29 -1.01 4.30
N ALA A 81 9.33 -1.89 3.99
CA ALA A 81 9.55 -3.00 3.06
C ALA A 81 9.86 -2.53 1.62
N VAL A 82 9.11 -1.53 1.12
CA VAL A 82 9.21 -1.10 -0.28
C VAL A 82 10.41 -0.19 -0.51
N TYR A 83 10.57 0.83 0.33
CA TYR A 83 11.57 1.89 0.12
C TYR A 83 12.75 1.82 1.08
N GLY A 84 12.65 1.04 2.18
CA GLY A 84 13.63 1.09 3.26
C GLY A 84 13.42 2.29 4.18
N TYR A 85 12.24 2.91 4.12
CA TYR A 85 11.93 4.12 4.87
C TYR A 85 11.34 3.81 6.25
N SER A 86 11.94 4.36 7.29
CA SER A 86 11.46 4.22 8.66
C SER A 86 10.65 5.45 9.07
N THR A 87 9.34 5.30 9.21
CA THR A 87 8.46 6.37 9.69
C THR A 87 8.71 6.68 11.16
N THR A 88 8.72 7.95 11.51
CA THR A 88 9.05 8.40 12.88
C THR A 88 7.83 8.76 13.72
N SER A 89 6.79 9.36 13.11
CA SER A 89 5.57 9.80 13.79
C SER A 89 4.30 9.48 12.99
N ALA A 90 3.13 9.77 13.55
CA ALA A 90 1.87 9.71 12.80
C ALA A 90 1.78 10.84 11.76
N GLU A 91 2.53 11.92 11.99
CA GLU A 91 2.59 13.12 11.16
C GLU A 91 3.62 13.03 10.04
N ASP A 92 4.26 11.88 9.88
CA ASP A 92 5.32 11.62 8.93
C ASP A 92 4.92 12.07 7.51
N PRO A 93 5.74 12.90 6.84
CA PRO A 93 5.36 13.54 5.59
C PRO A 93 5.15 12.53 4.47
N ILE A 94 5.97 11.47 4.38
CA ILE A 94 5.85 10.46 3.32
C ILE A 94 4.62 9.58 3.57
N LEU A 95 4.36 9.22 4.83
CA LEU A 95 3.14 8.49 5.20
C LEU A 95 1.88 9.29 4.85
N LYS A 96 1.86 10.61 5.01
CA LYS A 96 0.71 11.44 4.64
C LYS A 96 0.48 11.51 3.12
N LEU A 97 1.52 11.37 2.30
CA LEU A 97 1.38 11.42 0.84
C LEU A 97 0.46 10.33 0.31
N VAL A 98 0.49 9.11 0.87
CA VAL A 98 -0.41 8.03 0.43
C VAL A 98 -1.87 8.34 0.78
N GLN A 99 -2.14 8.93 1.95
CA GLN A 99 -3.50 9.29 2.35
C GLN A 99 -4.07 10.37 1.42
N VAL A 100 -3.28 11.42 1.15
CA VAL A 100 -3.70 12.53 0.27
C VAL A 100 -3.86 12.03 -1.17
N GLY A 101 -2.85 11.31 -1.69
CA GLY A 101 -2.85 10.76 -3.05
C GLY A 101 -4.01 9.80 -3.31
N LEU A 102 -4.30 8.88 -2.39
CA LEU A 102 -5.41 7.94 -2.52
C LEU A 102 -6.79 8.59 -2.34
N SER A 103 -6.90 9.67 -1.57
CA SER A 103 -8.20 10.33 -1.36
C SER A 103 -8.84 10.79 -2.67
N GLY A 104 -8.04 11.32 -3.59
CA GLY A 104 -8.48 11.72 -4.93
C GLY A 104 -8.82 10.51 -5.80
N PHE A 105 -8.04 9.44 -5.71
CA PHE A 105 -8.33 8.18 -6.40
C PHE A 105 -9.68 7.60 -5.98
N ILE A 106 -9.94 7.47 -4.68
CA ILE A 106 -11.19 6.91 -4.14
C ILE A 106 -12.39 7.74 -4.60
N LYS A 107 -12.32 9.06 -4.50
CA LYS A 107 -13.39 9.96 -4.94
C LYS A 107 -13.62 9.88 -6.45
N ALA A 108 -12.56 9.77 -7.26
CA ALA A 108 -12.67 9.60 -8.70
C ALA A 108 -13.17 8.21 -9.11
N ALA A 109 -12.93 7.19 -8.28
CA ALA A 109 -13.29 5.79 -8.52
C ALA A 109 -14.76 5.49 -8.35
N VAL A 110 -15.45 6.22 -7.50
CA VAL A 110 -16.90 6.13 -7.36
C VAL A 110 -17.57 6.68 -8.63
N PRO A 111 -18.24 5.83 -9.44
CA PRO A 111 -18.80 6.28 -10.72
C PRO A 111 -19.80 7.42 -10.56
N THR A 112 -20.58 7.41 -9.48
CA THR A 112 -21.63 8.40 -9.17
C THR A 112 -21.12 9.77 -8.75
N ASN A 113 -19.83 9.93 -8.42
CA ASN A 113 -19.31 11.22 -7.94
C ASN A 113 -19.16 12.27 -9.04
N PHE A 114 -18.97 11.85 -10.30
CA PHE A 114 -18.70 12.78 -11.40
C PHE A 114 -19.33 12.32 -12.72
N LEU A 115 -20.06 13.19 -13.41
CA LEU A 115 -20.71 12.88 -14.69
C LEU A 115 -19.72 12.41 -15.76
N VAL A 116 -18.47 12.89 -15.75
CA VAL A 116 -17.41 12.46 -16.69
C VAL A 116 -17.05 10.97 -16.56
N ASN A 117 -17.43 10.31 -15.46
CA ASN A 117 -17.29 8.87 -15.34
C ASN A 117 -18.30 8.10 -16.20
N TYR A 118 -19.51 8.65 -16.42
CA TYR A 118 -20.53 8.08 -17.29
C TYR A 118 -20.46 8.60 -18.72
N PHE A 119 -20.08 9.86 -18.89
CA PHE A 119 -20.05 10.57 -20.16
C PHE A 119 -18.62 11.04 -20.47
N PRO A 120 -17.76 10.19 -21.04
CA PRO A 120 -16.34 10.51 -21.26
C PRO A 120 -16.11 11.75 -22.12
N PHE A 121 -17.04 12.10 -23.02
CA PHE A 121 -16.94 13.30 -23.86
C PHE A 121 -16.88 14.61 -23.05
N LEU A 122 -17.35 14.61 -21.80
CA LEU A 122 -17.24 15.76 -20.89
C LEU A 122 -15.79 16.11 -20.55
N GLU A 123 -14.82 15.22 -20.81
CA GLU A 123 -13.40 15.50 -20.66
C GLU A 123 -12.92 16.66 -21.57
N VAL A 124 -13.59 16.92 -22.69
CA VAL A 124 -13.20 17.98 -23.63
C VAL A 124 -13.61 19.39 -23.15
N ILE A 125 -14.58 19.48 -22.23
CA ILE A 125 -15.14 20.76 -21.76
C ILE A 125 -14.07 21.64 -21.11
N PRO A 126 -13.87 22.91 -21.48
CA PRO A 126 -12.86 23.77 -20.86
C PRO A 126 -13.04 23.93 -19.34
N SER A 127 -11.94 24.08 -18.59
CA SER A 127 -11.97 24.20 -17.11
C SER A 127 -12.69 25.46 -16.59
N TRP A 128 -12.97 26.45 -17.45
CA TRP A 128 -13.74 27.65 -17.11
C TRP A 128 -15.26 27.46 -17.25
N PHE A 129 -15.71 26.41 -17.93
CA PHE A 129 -17.13 26.19 -18.22
C PHE A 129 -17.94 25.96 -16.93
N PRO A 130 -19.16 26.51 -16.81
CA PRO A 130 -20.02 26.28 -15.64
C PRO A 130 -20.21 24.78 -15.36
N GLY A 131 -19.93 24.35 -14.13
CA GLY A 131 -20.00 22.93 -13.74
C GLY A 131 -18.73 22.10 -14.03
N ALA A 132 -17.70 22.67 -14.67
CA ALA A 132 -16.41 21.99 -14.89
C ALA A 132 -15.40 22.12 -13.74
N GLY A 133 -15.84 22.54 -12.55
CA GLY A 133 -14.98 22.74 -11.36
C GLY A 133 -14.23 21.47 -10.92
N TRP A 134 -14.78 20.29 -11.24
CA TRP A 134 -14.14 19.00 -11.01
C TRP A 134 -12.79 18.84 -11.74
N LYS A 135 -12.51 19.62 -12.79
CA LYS A 135 -11.21 19.61 -13.47
C LYS A 135 -10.09 20.19 -12.61
N ARG A 136 -10.39 21.19 -11.76
CA ARG A 136 -9.40 21.73 -10.81
C ARG A 136 -9.08 20.70 -9.72
N LEU A 137 -10.10 19.99 -9.24
CA LEU A 137 -9.89 18.87 -8.32
C LEU A 137 -9.04 17.76 -8.96
N ALA A 138 -9.33 17.40 -10.22
CA ALA A 138 -8.55 16.40 -10.94
C ALA A 138 -7.08 16.81 -11.12
N GLU A 139 -6.80 18.10 -11.33
CA GLU A 139 -5.44 18.65 -11.37
C GLU A 139 -4.73 18.51 -10.03
N THR A 140 -5.37 18.93 -8.93
CA THR A 140 -4.81 18.76 -7.58
C THR A 140 -4.53 17.29 -7.28
N TRP A 141 -5.48 16.40 -7.57
CA TRP A 141 -5.29 14.95 -7.36
C TRP A 141 -4.19 14.35 -8.23
N ARG A 142 -3.95 14.91 -9.41
CA ARG A 142 -2.82 14.49 -10.25
C ARG A 142 -1.50 14.83 -9.56
N GLN A 143 -1.38 16.03 -9.00
CA GLN A 143 -0.19 16.47 -8.26
C GLN A 143 0.01 15.62 -6.99
N ASP A 144 -1.06 15.39 -6.23
CA ASP A 144 -1.01 14.53 -5.04
C ASP A 144 -0.53 13.11 -5.38
N LYS A 145 -1.04 12.54 -6.47
CA LYS A 145 -0.58 11.25 -7.00
C LYS A 145 0.89 11.29 -7.41
N GLU A 146 1.32 12.31 -8.16
CA GLU A 146 2.74 12.44 -8.54
C GLU A 146 3.64 12.50 -7.30
N ASN A 147 3.25 13.23 -6.26
CA ASN A 147 4.00 13.29 -5.01
C ASN A 147 4.03 11.91 -4.32
N MET A 148 2.89 11.24 -4.21
CA MET A 148 2.79 9.90 -3.62
C MET A 148 3.70 8.88 -4.31
N ILE A 149 3.86 8.96 -5.64
CA ILE A 149 4.68 8.01 -6.40
C ILE A 149 6.16 8.42 -6.39
N ASN A 150 6.46 9.68 -6.67
CA ASN A 150 7.82 10.12 -6.94
C ASN A 150 8.62 10.41 -5.65
N VAL A 151 8.02 11.00 -4.62
CA VAL A 151 8.77 11.38 -3.40
C VAL A 151 9.43 10.20 -2.69
N PRO A 152 8.71 9.11 -2.31
CA PRO A 152 9.36 7.98 -1.65
C PRO A 152 10.35 7.25 -2.58
N TYR A 153 10.08 7.27 -3.89
CA TYR A 153 10.92 6.63 -4.89
C TYR A 153 12.26 7.36 -5.07
N GLU A 154 12.23 8.68 -5.22
CA GLU A 154 13.43 9.51 -5.31
C GLU A 154 14.21 9.52 -4.00
N TRP A 155 13.52 9.51 -2.84
CA TRP A 155 14.18 9.33 -1.54
C TRP A 155 15.01 8.05 -1.50
N ALA A 156 14.44 6.92 -1.95
CA ALA A 156 15.15 5.65 -1.99
C ALA A 156 16.34 5.69 -2.96
N LYS A 157 16.16 6.26 -4.16
CA LYS A 157 17.24 6.42 -5.15
C LYS A 157 18.41 7.27 -4.63
N GLN A 158 18.12 8.36 -3.94
CA GLN A 158 19.13 9.22 -3.32
C GLN A 158 19.95 8.46 -2.28
N HIS A 159 19.31 7.69 -1.40
CA HIS A 159 20.00 6.88 -0.39
C HIS A 159 20.82 5.74 -1.02
N MET A 160 20.35 5.19 -2.13
CA MET A 160 21.12 4.19 -2.89
C MET A 160 22.37 4.83 -3.50
N ALA A 161 22.25 6.04 -4.07
CA ALA A 161 23.38 6.76 -4.66
C ALA A 161 24.42 7.16 -3.61
N SER A 162 24.02 7.47 -2.38
CA SER A 162 24.93 7.76 -1.26
C SER A 162 25.47 6.52 -0.55
N GLY A 163 25.07 5.30 -0.95
CA GLY A 163 25.50 4.06 -0.30
C GLY A 163 24.92 3.84 1.11
N THR A 164 23.86 4.57 1.47
CA THR A 164 23.21 4.53 2.79
C THR A 164 21.82 3.89 2.76
N ALA A 165 21.37 3.40 1.60
CA ALA A 165 20.06 2.77 1.45
C ALA A 165 19.92 1.50 2.30
N PRO A 166 18.90 1.41 3.17
CA PRO A 166 18.54 0.16 3.80
C PRO A 166 18.10 -0.89 2.76
N PRO A 167 18.14 -2.19 3.11
CA PRO A 167 17.55 -3.23 2.28
C PRO A 167 16.06 -2.95 2.03
N SER A 168 15.63 -3.00 0.77
CA SER A 168 14.25 -2.72 0.36
C SER A 168 13.93 -3.30 -1.01
N ILE A 169 12.64 -3.41 -1.34
CA ILE A 169 12.18 -3.88 -2.65
C ILE A 169 12.74 -3.00 -3.77
N VAL A 170 12.68 -1.67 -3.62
CA VAL A 170 13.21 -0.73 -4.61
C VAL A 170 14.71 -0.96 -4.81
N ASN A 171 15.47 -1.12 -3.73
CA ASN A 171 16.91 -1.38 -3.81
C ASN A 171 17.22 -2.67 -4.61
N THR A 172 16.56 -3.77 -4.27
CA THR A 172 16.73 -5.05 -4.98
C THR A 172 16.32 -4.96 -6.44
N LEU A 173 15.14 -4.41 -6.74
CA LEU A 173 14.62 -4.37 -8.11
C LEU A 173 15.45 -3.44 -9.00
N LEU A 174 15.85 -2.27 -8.50
CA LEU A 174 16.68 -1.34 -9.28
C LEU A 174 18.09 -1.88 -9.51
N THR A 175 18.70 -2.53 -8.51
CA THR A 175 20.02 -3.16 -8.67
C THR A 175 19.99 -4.23 -9.76
N ASN A 176 18.97 -5.09 -9.74
CA ASN A 176 18.76 -6.12 -10.76
C ASN A 176 18.44 -5.54 -12.15
N LEU A 177 17.74 -4.40 -12.21
CA LEU A 177 17.45 -3.73 -13.48
C LEU A 177 18.72 -3.12 -14.08
N ARG A 178 19.53 -2.46 -13.25
CA ARG A 178 20.81 -1.86 -13.66
C ARG A 178 21.82 -2.91 -14.11
N SER A 179 21.91 -4.04 -13.41
CA SER A 179 22.84 -5.12 -13.81
C SER A 179 22.50 -5.68 -15.20
N LYS A 180 21.22 -5.93 -15.48
CA LYS A 180 20.77 -6.37 -16.81
C LYS A 180 21.02 -5.32 -17.90
N SER A 181 20.88 -4.06 -17.55
CA SER A 181 21.09 -2.96 -18.50
C SER A 181 22.58 -2.72 -18.79
N SER A 182 23.48 -3.01 -17.84
CA SER A 182 24.93 -2.92 -18.08
C SER A 182 25.46 -3.96 -19.06
N GLU A 183 24.70 -5.04 -19.31
CA GLU A 183 25.05 -6.09 -20.26
C GLU A 183 24.70 -5.73 -21.72
N SER A 184 23.92 -4.66 -21.95
CA SER A 184 23.52 -4.21 -23.30
C SER A 184 23.44 -2.69 -23.41
N PRO A 185 24.23 -2.04 -24.30
CA PRO A 185 24.17 -0.60 -24.54
C PRO A 185 22.78 -0.09 -24.95
N GLU A 186 22.01 -0.89 -25.68
CA GLU A 186 20.64 -0.56 -26.10
C GLU A 186 19.68 -0.50 -24.90
N LEU A 187 19.82 -1.45 -23.97
CA LEU A 187 19.03 -1.45 -22.73
C LEU A 187 19.44 -0.31 -21.80
N ALA A 188 20.72 0.03 -21.74
CA ALA A 188 21.19 1.18 -20.98
C ALA A 188 20.58 2.50 -21.49
N ALA A 189 20.43 2.66 -22.81
CA ALA A 189 19.80 3.84 -23.41
C ALA A 189 18.30 3.97 -23.08
N GLN A 190 17.63 2.87 -22.73
CA GLN A 190 16.19 2.81 -22.42
C GLN A 190 15.91 2.67 -20.91
N MET A 191 16.86 3.05 -20.05
CA MET A 191 16.73 2.85 -18.59
C MET A 191 15.47 3.51 -18.02
N GLU A 192 15.16 4.75 -18.42
CA GLU A 192 13.99 5.47 -17.91
C GLU A 192 12.67 4.78 -18.26
N GLU A 193 12.56 4.27 -19.49
CA GLU A 193 11.38 3.53 -19.95
C GLU A 193 11.22 2.20 -19.20
N GLN A 194 12.33 1.52 -18.91
CA GLN A 194 12.33 0.29 -18.13
C GLN A 194 12.06 0.51 -16.64
N GLU A 195 12.44 1.68 -16.11
CA GLU A 195 12.22 2.07 -14.73
C GLU A 195 10.76 2.48 -14.45
N ASP A 196 10.04 3.02 -15.44
CA ASP A 196 8.65 3.49 -15.27
C ASP A 196 7.70 2.39 -14.74
N PRO A 197 7.62 1.18 -15.33
CA PRO A 197 6.80 0.10 -14.77
C PRO A 197 7.21 -0.29 -13.35
N LEU A 198 8.51 -0.27 -13.01
CA LEU A 198 8.97 -0.55 -11.65
C LEU A 198 8.47 0.51 -10.68
N LYS A 199 8.65 1.80 -11.01
CA LYS A 199 8.18 2.93 -10.20
C LYS A 199 6.67 2.85 -9.94
N TRP A 200 5.87 2.57 -10.97
CA TRP A 200 4.43 2.37 -10.83
C TRP A 200 4.07 1.12 -10.03
N ALA A 201 4.86 0.05 -10.13
CA ALA A 201 4.66 -1.15 -9.34
C ALA A 201 4.83 -0.86 -7.83
N VAL A 202 5.95 -0.25 -7.44
CA VAL A 202 6.24 0.03 -6.03
C VAL A 202 5.31 1.09 -5.44
N GLY A 203 4.95 2.13 -6.21
CA GLY A 203 3.93 3.10 -5.79
C GLY A 203 2.54 2.48 -5.61
N SER A 204 2.18 1.52 -6.46
CA SER A 204 0.93 0.76 -6.30
C SER A 204 0.96 -0.16 -5.07
N LEU A 205 2.12 -0.77 -4.75
CA LEU A 205 2.29 -1.54 -3.52
C LEU A 205 2.13 -0.66 -2.28
N PHE A 206 2.71 0.53 -2.28
CA PHE A 206 2.58 1.48 -1.18
C PHE A 206 1.11 1.87 -0.94
N GLY A 207 0.41 2.25 -2.01
CA GLY A 207 -1.01 2.60 -1.92
C GLY A 207 -1.88 1.46 -1.43
N ALA A 208 -1.76 0.29 -2.07
CA ALA A 208 -2.58 -0.86 -1.74
C ALA A 208 -2.27 -1.44 -0.35
N GLY A 209 -0.99 -1.50 0.03
CA GLY A 209 -0.54 -2.15 1.27
C GLY A 209 -0.86 -1.36 2.55
N SER A 210 -1.04 -0.04 2.45
CA SER A 210 -1.33 0.83 3.58
C SER A 210 -2.79 0.70 4.04
N GLU A 211 -3.74 1.20 3.24
CA GLU A 211 -5.13 1.39 3.68
C GLU A 211 -5.95 0.11 3.75
N THR A 212 -5.74 -0.82 2.82
CA THR A 212 -6.54 -2.07 2.75
C THR A 212 -6.24 -2.98 3.95
N SER A 213 -4.98 -3.09 4.33
CA SER A 213 -4.53 -3.83 5.51
C SER A 213 -5.10 -3.20 6.78
N ALA A 214 -5.03 -1.86 6.91
CA ALA A 214 -5.55 -1.15 8.08
C ALA A 214 -7.07 -1.36 8.24
N SER A 215 -7.81 -1.27 7.14
CA SER A 215 -9.25 -1.52 7.10
C SER A 215 -9.60 -2.96 7.50
N SER A 216 -8.84 -3.93 6.98
CA SER A 216 -9.03 -5.36 7.32
C SER A 216 -8.78 -5.65 8.79
N ILE A 217 -7.75 -5.03 9.38
CA ILE A 217 -7.45 -5.17 10.81
C ILE A 217 -8.53 -4.49 11.66
N LEU A 218 -8.99 -3.29 11.28
CA LEU A 218 -10.09 -2.61 11.96
C LEU A 218 -11.37 -3.48 11.97
N VAL A 219 -11.72 -4.08 10.83
CA VAL A 219 -12.84 -5.03 10.73
C VAL A 219 -12.66 -6.20 11.69
N ALA A 220 -11.47 -6.80 11.74
CA ALA A 220 -11.19 -7.91 12.65
C ALA A 220 -11.33 -7.48 14.13
N LEU A 221 -10.83 -6.29 14.50
CA LEU A 221 -10.97 -5.75 15.86
C LEU A 221 -12.43 -5.50 16.22
N LEU A 222 -13.21 -4.88 15.33
CA LEU A 222 -14.64 -4.67 15.52
C LEU A 222 -15.40 -5.99 15.67
N ALA A 223 -15.03 -7.02 14.90
CA ALA A 223 -15.60 -8.35 15.06
C ALA A 223 -15.29 -8.93 16.46
N MET A 224 -14.06 -8.80 16.97
CA MET A 224 -13.71 -9.30 18.31
C MET A 224 -14.50 -8.60 19.42
N ILE A 225 -14.85 -7.32 19.27
CA ILE A 225 -15.71 -6.59 20.21
C ILE A 225 -17.13 -7.14 20.23
N ASN A 226 -17.67 -7.53 19.06
CA ASN A 226 -19.04 -8.03 18.92
C ASN A 226 -19.18 -9.53 19.23
N TYR A 227 -18.08 -10.29 19.17
CA TYR A 227 -18.04 -11.74 19.40
C TYR A 227 -16.97 -12.11 20.44
N PRO A 228 -17.17 -11.74 21.72
CA PRO A 228 -16.16 -11.90 22.78
C PRO A 228 -15.79 -13.37 23.05
N ASP A 229 -16.71 -14.30 22.83
CA ASP A 229 -16.50 -15.75 22.90
C ASP A 229 -15.56 -16.27 21.80
N VAL A 230 -15.59 -15.67 20.60
CA VAL A 230 -14.61 -15.94 19.54
C VAL A 230 -13.24 -15.39 19.94
N GLN A 231 -13.20 -14.17 20.49
CA GLN A 231 -11.96 -13.56 20.99
C GLN A 231 -11.32 -14.39 22.12
N ALA A 232 -12.12 -14.89 23.06
CA ALA A 232 -11.66 -15.74 24.16
C ALA A 232 -11.01 -17.04 23.67
N LYS A 233 -11.62 -17.71 22.67
CA LYS A 233 -11.04 -18.91 22.05
C LYS A 233 -9.73 -18.61 21.32
N ALA A 234 -9.64 -17.48 20.63
CA ALA A 234 -8.40 -17.05 19.97
C ALA A 234 -7.29 -16.78 20.98
N LYS A 235 -7.62 -16.14 22.10
CA LYS A 235 -6.70 -15.95 23.22
C LYS A 235 -6.25 -17.27 23.82
N GLN A 236 -7.16 -18.22 24.04
CA GLN A 236 -6.80 -19.54 24.57
C GLN A 236 -5.86 -20.30 23.63
N GLU A 237 -6.07 -20.26 22.31
CA GLU A 237 -5.14 -20.84 21.33
C GLU A 237 -3.74 -20.22 21.43
N LEU A 238 -3.66 -18.89 21.54
CA LEU A 238 -2.39 -18.18 21.74
C LEU A 238 -1.72 -18.55 23.07
N ASP A 239 -2.47 -18.54 24.17
CA ASP A 239 -1.93 -18.84 25.50
C ASP A 239 -1.39 -20.28 25.56
N ASN A 240 -2.09 -21.24 24.95
CA ASN A 240 -1.64 -22.63 24.87
C ASN A 240 -0.33 -22.79 24.07
N LEU A 241 -0.16 -22.03 22.98
CA LEU A 241 1.04 -22.11 22.15
C LEU A 241 2.24 -21.37 22.76
N LEU A 242 1.98 -20.22 23.37
CA LEU A 242 3.02 -19.28 23.81
C LEU A 242 3.40 -19.45 25.28
N GLY A 243 2.56 -20.10 26.08
CA GLY A 243 2.79 -20.32 27.52
C GLY A 243 2.85 -19.04 28.36
N GLY A 244 2.52 -17.87 27.78
CA GLY A 244 2.70 -16.57 28.41
C GLY A 244 4.16 -16.08 28.47
N GLU A 245 5.11 -16.80 27.87
CA GLU A 245 6.54 -16.52 27.99
C GLU A 245 7.09 -15.61 26.89
N ARG A 246 6.39 -15.52 25.75
CA ARG A 246 6.84 -14.75 24.59
C ARG A 246 5.69 -14.17 23.77
N LEU A 247 6.00 -13.17 22.96
CA LEU A 247 5.07 -12.63 21.96
C LEU A 247 4.98 -13.54 20.73
N PRO A 248 3.84 -13.52 20.01
CA PRO A 248 3.70 -14.27 18.76
C PRO A 248 4.66 -13.74 17.68
N VAL A 249 5.12 -14.65 16.83
CA VAL A 249 5.92 -14.38 15.63
C VAL A 249 5.23 -14.98 14.41
N LEU A 250 5.51 -14.52 13.20
CA LEU A 250 4.83 -15.02 11.99
C LEU A 250 5.14 -16.49 11.70
N ARG A 251 6.23 -17.03 12.25
CA ARG A 251 6.54 -18.47 12.21
C ARG A 251 5.51 -19.33 12.97
N ASP A 252 4.78 -18.76 13.92
CA ASP A 252 3.75 -19.48 14.69
C ASP A 252 2.47 -19.72 13.88
N ARG A 253 2.32 -19.08 12.71
CA ARG A 253 1.07 -19.05 11.93
C ARG A 253 0.46 -20.42 11.67
N ASP A 254 1.28 -21.42 11.36
CA ASP A 254 0.77 -22.77 11.03
C ASP A 254 0.30 -23.54 12.28
N SER A 255 0.77 -23.14 13.46
CA SER A 255 0.33 -23.64 14.77
C SER A 255 -0.88 -22.88 15.34
N LEU A 256 -1.43 -21.90 14.62
CA LEU A 256 -2.56 -21.07 15.04
C LEU A 256 -3.76 -21.20 14.07
N PRO A 257 -4.35 -22.40 13.90
CA PRO A 257 -5.41 -22.64 12.93
C PRO A 257 -6.70 -21.84 13.21
N TYR A 258 -7.07 -21.61 14.47
CA TYR A 258 -8.25 -20.84 14.84
C TYR A 258 -8.06 -19.35 14.52
N MET A 259 -6.92 -18.77 14.89
CA MET A 259 -6.56 -17.40 14.48
C MET A 259 -6.56 -17.24 12.96
N ARG A 260 -6.03 -18.23 12.23
CA ARG A 260 -6.06 -18.24 10.76
C ARG A 260 -7.49 -18.24 10.21
N ASN A 261 -8.42 -18.92 10.88
CA ASN A 261 -9.84 -18.91 10.50
C ASN A 261 -10.49 -17.56 10.78
N ILE A 262 -10.15 -16.89 11.89
CA ILE A 262 -10.62 -15.52 12.18
C ILE A 262 -10.18 -14.55 11.09
N VAL A 263 -8.90 -14.60 10.68
CA VAL A 263 -8.39 -13.74 9.60
C VAL A 263 -9.14 -14.01 8.29
N LYS A 264 -9.34 -15.29 7.93
CA LYS A 264 -10.13 -15.66 6.74
C LYS A 264 -11.57 -15.15 6.83
N GLU A 265 -12.20 -15.27 7.99
CA GLU A 265 -13.59 -14.86 8.17
C GLU A 265 -13.75 -13.34 8.14
N ALA A 266 -12.82 -12.58 8.72
CA ALA A 266 -12.80 -11.13 8.61
C ALA A 266 -12.73 -10.68 7.14
N LEU A 267 -11.87 -11.31 6.34
CA LEU A 267 -11.73 -11.03 4.91
C LEU A 267 -12.95 -11.49 4.08
N ARG A 268 -13.64 -12.56 4.49
CA ARG A 268 -14.85 -13.07 3.83
C ARG A 268 -16.09 -12.21 4.12
N TRP A 269 -16.28 -11.83 5.39
CA TRP A 269 -17.51 -11.18 5.86
C TRP A 269 -17.61 -9.72 5.44
N ARG A 270 -16.52 -8.96 5.61
CA ARG A 270 -16.47 -7.52 5.29
C ARG A 270 -15.25 -7.22 4.41
N SER A 271 -15.31 -7.76 3.18
CA SER A 271 -14.28 -7.50 2.16
C SER A 271 -14.07 -6.00 1.96
N VAL A 272 -12.81 -5.58 1.89
CA VAL A 272 -12.41 -4.19 1.63
C VAL A 272 -12.90 -3.72 0.26
N LEU A 273 -13.01 -4.63 -0.71
CA LEU A 273 -13.49 -4.34 -2.07
C LEU A 273 -14.63 -5.30 -2.43
N PRO A 274 -15.87 -5.04 -1.97
CA PRO A 274 -16.99 -5.97 -2.15
C PRO A 274 -17.45 -6.11 -3.61
N GLY A 275 -17.21 -5.09 -4.45
CA GLY A 275 -17.56 -5.11 -5.88
C GLY A 275 -16.57 -5.85 -6.78
N GLY A 276 -15.45 -6.36 -6.22
CA GLY A 276 -14.38 -6.96 -7.02
C GLY A 276 -13.73 -5.96 -8.00
N LYS A 277 -13.03 -6.50 -9.00
CA LYS A 277 -12.62 -5.80 -10.22
C LYS A 277 -13.13 -6.56 -11.42
#